data_AF-A0A3R6WWK3-F1
#
_entry.id   AF-A0A3R6WWK3-F1
#
_cell.length_a   1.000
_cell.length_b   1.000
_cell.length_c   1.000
_cell.angle_alpha   90.00
_cell.angle_beta   90.00
_cell.angle_gamma   90.00
#
_symmetry.space_group_name_H-M   'P 1'
#
loop_
_entity.id
_entity.type
_entity.pdbx_description
1 polymer ?
#
loop_
_entity_poly.entity_id
_entity_poly.type
_entity_poly.pdbx_seq_one_letter_code
_entity_poly.pdbx_strand_id
1 'polypeptide(L)' 'SLEMALAEFGGVSMVISHDRWFLDRIATHILAYEGDGHATFFEGNYTEYEATKAKK' A
#
# COMPACT_ATOMS: atom_id res chain seq x y z
N SER A 1 -10.26 4.59 15.35
CA SER A 1 -10.70 3.71 14.25
C SER A 1 -9.66 2.61 14.04
N LEU A 2 -9.95 1.60 13.22
CA LEU A 2 -8.97 0.56 12.88
C LEU A 2 -7.69 1.17 12.27
N GLU A 3 -7.82 2.24 11.50
CA GLU A 3 -6.69 2.93 10.87
C GLU A 3 -5.74 3.52 11.92
N MET A 4 -6.28 4.19 12.95
CA MET A 4 -5.46 4.76 14.03
C MET A 4 -4.74 3.69 14.85
N ALA A 5 -5.42 2.57 15.14
CA ALA A 5 -4.80 1.47 15.87
C ALA A 5 -3.66 0.82 15.09
N LEU A 6 -3.77 0.77 13.75
CA LEU A 6 -2.71 0.29 12.87
C LEU A 6 -1.57 1.29 12.71
N ALA A 7 -1.88 2.60 12.67
CA ALA A 7 -0.86 3.65 12.57
C ALA A 7 -0.02 3.79 13.86
N GLU A 8 -0.62 3.56 15.03
CA GLU A 8 0.07 3.60 16.33
C GLU A 8 0.72 2.26 16.71
N PHE A 9 0.57 1.23 15.89
CA PHE A 9 1.16 -0.07 16.14
C PHE A 9 2.68 -0.01 15.94
N GLY A 10 3.45 -0.16 17.03
CA GLY A 10 4.92 -0.10 17.01
C GLY A 10 5.63 -1.30 16.35
N GLY A 11 4.90 -2.09 15.55
CA GLY A 11 5.44 -3.24 14.83
C GLY A 11 5.24 -3.11 13.32
N VAL A 12 5.47 -4.20 12.59
CA VAL A 12 5.20 -4.25 11.16
C VAL A 12 3.84 -4.91 10.93
N SER A 13 2.99 -4.25 10.15
CA SER A 13 1.70 -4.78 9.70
C SER A 13 1.70 -4.93 8.19
N MET A 14 1.23 -6.08 7.70
CA MET A 14 1.00 -6.32 6.29
C MET A 14 -0.50 -6.52 6.07
N VAL A 15 -1.10 -5.68 5.24
CA VAL A 15 -2.54 -5.69 4.99
C VAL A 15 -2.81 -5.85 3.51
N ILE A 16 -3.65 -6.83 3.17
CA ILE A 16 -4.17 -7.04 1.82
C ILE A 16 -5.59 -6.47 1.82
N SER A 17 -5.83 -5.45 1.00
CA SER A 17 -7.14 -4.81 0.87
C SER A 17 -7.40 -4.39 -0.57
N HIS A 18 -8.67 -4.33 -0.94
CA HIS A 18 -9.12 -3.73 -2.20
C HIS A 18 -9.67 -2.30 -2.02
N ASP A 19 -9.75 -1.81 -0.77
CA ASP A 19 -10.18 -0.44 -0.48
C ASP A 19 -9.01 0.53 -0.64
N ARG A 20 -9.06 1.31 -1.72
CA ARG A 20 -8.03 2.29 -2.08
C ARG A 20 -7.89 3.39 -1.03
N TRP A 21 -8.99 3.87 -0.45
CA TRP A 21 -8.97 4.95 0.55
C TRP A 21 -8.33 4.51 1.86
N PHE A 22 -8.57 3.26 2.23
CA PHE A 22 -7.94 2.65 3.39
C PHE A 22 -6.42 2.51 3.19
N LEU A 23 -6.00 1.93 2.05
CA LEU A 23 -4.59 1.77 1.72
C LEU A 23 -3.87 3.13 1.67
N ASP A 24 -4.50 4.14 1.08
CA ASP A 24 -3.90 5.48 0.97
C ASP A 24 -3.65 6.13 2.34
N ARG A 25 -4.47 5.80 3.34
CA ARG A 25 -4.35 6.34 4.70
C ARG A 25 -3.33 5.64 5.59
N ILE A 26 -3.14 4.33 5.42
CA ILE A 26 -2.32 3.54 6.36
C ILE A 26 -1.04 2.97 5.73
N ALA A 27 -0.98 2.84 4.40
CA ALA A 27 0.15 2.20 3.75
C ALA A 27 1.31 3.18 3.61
N THR A 28 2.47 2.76 4.10
CA THR A 28 3.76 3.45 3.85
C THR A 28 4.49 2.86 2.65
N HIS A 29 4.13 1.62 2.28
CA HIS A 29 4.70 0.89 1.16
C HIS A 29 3.60 0.09 0.46
N ILE A 30 3.71 -0.03 -0.85
CA ILE A 30 2.85 -0.86 -1.69
C ILE A 30 3.66 -2.05 -2.23
N LEU A 31 3.18 -3.25 -1.95
CA LEU A 31 3.65 -4.47 -2.60
C LEU A 31 2.65 -4.84 -3.70
N ALA A 32 3.00 -4.54 -4.95
CA ALA A 32 2.12 -4.74 -6.08
C ALA A 32 2.48 -6.00 -6.87
N TYR A 33 1.47 -6.86 -7.06
CA TYR A 33 1.54 -8.02 -7.93
C TYR A 33 0.88 -7.67 -9.26
N GLU A 34 1.68 -7.53 -10.33
CA GLU A 34 1.21 -7.02 -11.62
C GLU A 34 1.03 -8.11 -12.70
N GLY A 35 1.17 -9.38 -12.32
CA GLY A 35 1.21 -10.50 -13.26
C GLY A 35 2.63 -11.07 -13.39
N ASP A 36 2.78 -12.14 -14.19
CA ASP A 36 4.06 -12.80 -14.48
C ASP A 36 4.87 -13.29 -13.25
N GLY A 37 4.22 -13.41 -12.09
CA GLY A 37 4.85 -13.89 -10.85
C GLY A 37 5.83 -12.90 -10.20
N HIS A 38 5.86 -11.64 -10.64
CA HIS A 38 6.74 -10.61 -10.08
C HIS A 38 5.99 -9.69 -9.13
N ALA A 39 6.65 -9.34 -8.02
CA ALA A 39 6.17 -8.37 -7.05
C ALA A 39 7.05 -7.12 -7.09
N THR A 40 6.43 -5.96 -7.25
CA THR A 40 7.08 -4.65 -7.19
C THR A 40 6.89 -4.08 -5.80
N PHE A 41 7.99 -3.75 -5.12
CA PHE A 41 7.96 -3.03 -3.85
C PHE A 41 8.15 -1.53 -4.11
N PHE A 42 7.19 -0.74 -3.66
CA PHE A 42 7.14 0.70 -3.85
C PHE A 42 7.02 1.40 -2.50
N GLU A 43 7.85 2.41 -2.26
CA GLU A 43 7.78 3.28 -1.08
C GLU A 43 6.84 4.44 -1.38
N GLY A 44 5.79 4.57 -0.57
CA GLY A 44 4.71 5.51 -0.79
C GLY A 44 3.34 4.86 -0.62
N ASN A 45 2.31 5.69 -0.71
CA ASN A 45 0.93 5.26 -0.57
C ASN A 45 0.34 4.74 -1.89
N TYR A 46 -0.93 4.36 -1.88
CA TYR A 46 -1.60 3.79 -3.06
C TYR A 46 -1.72 4.82 -4.20
N THR A 47 -2.02 6.08 -3.91
CA THR A 47 -2.17 7.12 -4.93
C THR A 47 -0.84 7.42 -5.64
N GLU A 48 0.25 7.49 -4.90
CA GLU A 48 1.61 7.68 -5.43
C GLU A 48 2.04 6.49 -6.29
N TYR A 49 1.70 5.28 -5.86
CA TYR A 49 1.93 4.06 -6.63
C TYR A 49 1.18 4.10 -7.97
N GLU A 50 -0.12 4.37 -7.97
CA GLU A 50 -0.94 4.44 -9.19
C GLU A 50 -0.45 5.54 -10.14
N ALA A 51 -0.06 6.71 -9.61
CA ALA A 51 0.49 7.80 -10.42
C ALA A 51 1.84 7.44 -11.05
N THR A 52 2.69 6.68 -10.33
CA THR A 52 3.96 6.18 -10.85
C THR A 52 3.73 5.10 -11.90
N LYS A 53 2.78 4.20 -11.66
CA LYS A 53 2.38 3.16 -12.61
C LYS A 53 1.85 3.74 -13.91
N ALA A 54 0.99 4.77 -13.85
CA ALA A 54 0.44 5.40 -15.05
C ALA A 54 1.48 6.11 -15.93
N LYS A 55 2.70 6.36 -15.39
CA LYS A 55 3.82 6.97 -16.12
C LYS A 55 4.79 5.94 -16.70
N LYS A 56 4.67 4.66 -16.31
CA LYS A 56 5.41 3.55 -16.93
C LYS A 56 4.67 3.05 -18.16
#